data_AF-A0AAP0BK31-F1
#
_entry.id   AF-A0AAP0BK31-F1
#
_cell.length_a   1.000
_cell.length_b   1.000
_cell.length_c   1.000
_cell.angle_alpha   90.00
_cell.angle_beta   90.00
_cell.angle_gamma   90.00
#
_symmetry.space_group_name_H-M   'P 1'
#
loop_
_entity.id
_entity.type
_entity.pdbx_description
1 polymer ?
#
loop_
_entity_poly.entity_id
_entity_poly.type
_entity_poly.pdbx_seq_one_letter_code
_entity_poly.pdbx_strand_id
1 'polypeptide(L)' 'MVEELRDLSVVRQEEIKRRMTKYFDKHVRVKQFAEGDLVLRKVDAAGRSATEGKLHPNWEGPFIV' A
#
# COMPACT_ATOMS: atom_id res chain seq x y z
N MET A 1 10.05 21.09 27.25
CA MET A 1 9.66 19.75 27.78
C MET A 1 8.68 19.00 26.87
N VAL A 2 7.79 19.67 26.12
CA VAL A 2 6.90 19.00 25.14
C VAL A 2 7.61 18.63 23.84
N GLU A 3 8.58 19.44 23.39
CA GLU A 3 9.35 19.19 22.16
C GLU A 3 10.16 17.90 22.25
N GLU A 4 10.92 17.69 23.33
CA GLU A 4 11.69 16.45 23.56
C GLU A 4 10.83 15.17 23.50
N LEU A 5 9.59 15.21 24.01
CA LEU A 5 8.66 14.07 23.91
C LEU A 5 8.16 13.85 22.47
N ARG A 6 8.01 14.93 21.69
CA ARG A 6 7.63 14.87 20.28
C ARG A 6 8.77 14.27 19.46
N ASP A 7 10.01 14.70 19.68
CA ASP A 7 11.19 14.16 18.97
C ASP A 7 11.35 12.66 19.23
N LEU A 8 11.25 12.22 20.48
CA LEU A 8 11.28 10.79 20.82
C LEU A 8 10.14 10.00 20.16
N SER A 9 8.95 10.60 20.07
CA SER A 9 7.80 9.97 19.41
C SER A 9 8.03 9.81 17.91
N VAL A 10 8.62 10.81 17.25
CA VAL A 10 8.95 10.76 15.82
C VAL A 10 9.94 9.64 15.55
N VAL A 11 11.04 9.57 16.32
CA VAL A 11 12.06 8.51 16.18
C VAL A 11 11.44 7.13 16.31
N ARG A 12 10.55 6.94 17.30
CA ARG A 12 9.85 5.67 17.50
C ARG A 12 8.91 5.33 16.34
N GLN A 13 8.20 6.32 15.82
CA GLN A 13 7.31 6.13 14.66
C GLN A 13 8.11 5.75 13.40
N GLU A 14 9.25 6.39 13.17
CA GLU A 14 10.13 6.06 12.05
C GLU A 14 10.70 4.64 12.18
N GLU A 15 11.11 4.23 13.38
CA GLU A 15 11.58 2.87 13.60
C GLU A 15 10.47 1.84 13.31
N ILE A 16 9.24 2.08 13.77
CA ILE A 16 8.10 1.19 13.50
C ILE A 16 7.83 1.10 12.00
N LYS A 17 7.80 2.24 11.29
CA LYS A 17 7.64 2.27 9.83
C LYS A 17 8.73 1.45 9.15
N ARG A 18 9.99 1.66 9.52
CA ARG A 18 11.15 0.94 8.95
C ARG A 18 11.04 -0.57 9.18
N ARG A 19 10.62 -1.01 10.36
CA ARG A 19 10.42 -2.43 10.67
C ARG A 19 9.31 -3.04 9.83
N MET A 20 8.18 -2.33 9.67
CA MET A 20 7.08 -2.77 8.82
C MET A 20 7.53 -2.89 7.36
N THR A 21 8.18 -1.85 6.82
CA THR A 21 8.71 -1.85 5.45
C THR A 21 9.63 -3.03 5.22
N LYS A 22 10.64 -3.24 6.08
CA LYS A 22 11.57 -4.37 5.95
C LYS A 22 10.88 -5.73 6.02
N TYR A 23 9.86 -5.88 6.88
CA TYR A 23 9.09 -7.12 6.96
C TYR A 23 8.31 -7.37 5.67
N PHE A 24 7.61 -6.37 5.13
CA PHE A 24 6.85 -6.53 3.89
C PHE A 24 7.78 -6.74 2.69
N ASP A 25 8.84 -5.95 2.53
CA ASP A 25 9.78 -6.06 1.41
C ASP A 25 10.42 -7.45 1.33
N LYS A 26 10.72 -8.08 2.47
CA LYS A 26 11.26 -9.45 2.51
C LYS A 26 10.31 -10.48 1.87
N HIS A 27 9.01 -10.23 1.88
CA HIS A 27 7.99 -11.13 1.33
C HIS A 27 7.49 -10.70 -0.05
N VAL A 28 7.93 -9.55 -0.57
CA VAL A 28 7.63 -9.14 -1.95
C VAL A 28 8.39 -10.05 -2.90
N ARG A 29 7.65 -10.76 -3.74
CA ARG A 29 8.20 -11.50 -4.88
C ARG A 29 7.84 -10.73 -6.14
N VAL A 30 8.86 -10.32 -6.90
CA VAL A 30 8.66 -9.72 -8.21
C VAL A 30 7.98 -10.77 -9.10
N LYS A 31 6.76 -10.47 -9.54
CA LYS A 31 6.03 -11.30 -10.50
C LYS A 31 6.08 -10.57 -11.83
N GLN A 32 6.67 -11.23 -12.83
CA GLN A 32 6.61 -10.77 -14.21
C GLN A 32 5.29 -11.27 -14.80
N PHE A 33 4.65 -10.41 -15.59
CA PHE A 33 3.44 -10.75 -16.34
C PHE A 33 3.75 -10.64 -17.82
N ALA A 34 3.16 -11.52 -18.63
CA ALA A 34 3.24 -11.53 -20.08
C ALA A 34 1.89 -11.15 -20.69
N GLU A 35 1.91 -10.72 -21.96
CA GLU A 35 0.68 -10.47 -22.73
C GLU A 35 -0.22 -11.72 -22.70
N GLY A 36 -1.50 -11.51 -22.37
CA GLY A 36 -2.46 -12.61 -22.22
C GLY A 36 -2.60 -13.16 -20.79
N ASP A 37 -1.78 -12.73 -19.82
CA ASP A 37 -1.94 -13.11 -18.41
C ASP A 37 -3.17 -12.45 -17.79
N LEU A 38 -3.97 -13.25 -17.07
CA LEU A 38 -5.08 -12.75 -16.27
C LEU A 38 -4.59 -12.25 -14.91
N VAL A 39 -4.75 -10.95 -14.66
CA VAL A 39 -4.31 -10.25 -13.44
C VAL A 39 -5.46 -9.47 -12.82
N LEU A 40 -5.34 -9.10 -11.54
CA LEU A 40 -6.27 -8.18 -10.89
C LEU A 40 -5.69 -6.77 -10.92
N ARG A 41 -6.41 -5.83 -11.53
CA ARG A 41 -6.00 -4.42 -11.58
C ARG A 41 -6.54 -3.66 -10.37
N LYS A 42 -5.65 -2.96 -9.67
CA LYS A 42 -5.99 -2.19 -8.47
C LYS A 42 -6.70 -0.89 -8.89
N VAL A 43 -7.82 -0.56 -8.23
CA VAL A 43 -8.52 0.71 -8.46
C VAL A 43 -7.59 1.86 -8.06
N ASP A 44 -7.29 2.73 -9.03
CA ASP A 44 -6.48 3.92 -8.76
C ASP A 44 -7.18 4.86 -7.78
N ALA A 45 -6.41 5.62 -6.99
CA ALA A 45 -6.98 6.59 -6.06
C ALA A 45 -7.81 7.68 -6.79
N ALA A 46 -7.47 8.01 -8.04
CA ALA A 46 -8.24 8.91 -8.89
C ALA A 46 -9.51 8.26 -9.48
N GLY A 47 -9.54 6.92 -9.57
CA GLY A 47 -10.72 6.17 -10.03
C GLY A 47 -11.76 5.95 -8.95
N ARG A 48 -11.40 6.12 -7.67
CA ARG A 48 -12.35 6.11 -6.55
C ARG A 48 -13.15 7.41 -6.55
N SER A 49 -14.40 7.33 -6.99
CA SER A 49 -15.36 8.42 -6.80
C SER A 49 -15.55 8.68 -5.31
N ALA A 50 -15.77 9.94 -4.92
CA ALA A 50 -16.02 10.32 -3.53
C ALA A 50 -17.25 9.58 -2.93
N THR A 51 -18.12 9.06 -3.78
CA THR A 51 -19.33 8.30 -3.45
C THR A 51 -19.04 6.85 -3.04
N GLU A 52 -17.92 6.26 -3.46
CA GLU A 52 -17.64 4.83 -3.30
C GLU A 52 -17.24 4.43 -1.86
N GLY A 53 -16.92 5.40 -1.00
CA GLY A 53 -16.70 5.15 0.42
C GLY A 53 -15.55 4.15 0.70
N LYS A 54 -15.42 3.76 1.97
CA LYS A 54 -14.30 2.93 2.45
C LYS A 54 -14.44 1.44 2.09
N LEU A 55 -15.64 0.99 1.74
CA LEU A 55 -15.99 -0.41 1.54
C LEU A 55 -16.05 -0.82 0.06
N HIS A 56 -15.70 0.08 -0.85
CA HIS A 56 -15.58 -0.27 -2.26
C HIS A 56 -14.47 -1.31 -2.47
N PRO A 57 -14.64 -2.29 -3.38
CA PRO A 57 -13.56 -3.19 -3.76
C PRO A 57 -12.30 -2.42 -4.18
N ASN A 58 -11.15 -2.90 -3.72
CA ASN A 58 -9.85 -2.33 -4.08
C ASN A 58 -9.39 -2.73 -5.50
N TRP A 59 -10.14 -3.59 -6.18
CA TRP A 59 -9.80 -4.17 -7.49
C TRP A 59 -10.93 -3.90 -8.48
N GLU A 60 -10.58 -3.49 -9.69
CA GLU A 60 -11.55 -3.20 -10.77
C GLU A 60 -12.15 -4.49 -11.33
N GLY A 61 -11.39 -5.59 -11.29
CA GLY A 61 -11.78 -6.90 -11.78
C GLY A 61 -10.63 -7.61 -12.49
N PRO A 62 -10.92 -8.76 -13.12
CA PRO A 62 -9.97 -9.47 -13.96
C PRO A 62 -9.58 -8.62 -15.17
N PHE A 63 -8.29 -8.52 -15.45
CA PHE A 63 -7.69 -7.77 -16.54
C PHE A 63 -6.69 -8.67 -17.27
N ILE A 64 -6.62 -8.53 -18.59
CA ILE A 64 -5.60 -9.22 -19.40
C ILE A 64 -4.51 -8.19 -19.69
N VAL A 65 -3.27 -8.51 -19.29
CA VAL A 65 -2.08 -7.66 -19.50
C VAL A 65 -1.89 -7.30 -20.96
#